data_AF-A0A1J3K9E9-F1
#
_entry.id   AF-A0A1J3K9E9-F1
#
_cell.length_a   1.000
_cell.length_b   1.000
_cell.length_c   1.000
_cell.angle_alpha   90.00
_cell.angle_beta   90.00
_cell.angle_gamma   90.00
#
_symmetry.space_group_name_H-M   'P 1'
#
loop_
_entity.id
_entity.type
_entity.pdbx_description
1 polymer ?
#
loop_
_entity_poly.entity_id
_entity_poly.type
_entity_poly.pdbx_seq_one_letter_code
_entity_poly.pdbx_strand_id
1 'polypeptide(L)'
;LLVQMQGVGHNDEKVLVLAATNTPYALDQAIRRRFDKRIYIPLPDVKARQHMFKVHLGDTPHNLNEADFEYLARRTEGFSGSDVAVCVKDVLFEPVRKTQDAMFFFKSADGTWIPCGPKQSGAIQITMQDLAEKGLAEKIVPPPISRTDFEKVLARQRPTVSKSDLEVHERFTKEFGEEG
;
A
#
# COMPACT_ATOMS: atom_id res chain seq x y z
N LEU A 1 5.91 10.78 33.39
CA LEU A 1 5.55 11.58 32.19
C LEU A 1 4.83 12.88 32.53
N LEU A 2 3.71 12.86 33.27
CA LEU A 2 2.91 14.07 33.59
C LEU A 2 3.73 15.23 34.21
N VAL A 3 4.67 14.94 35.11
CA VAL A 3 5.53 15.96 35.73
C VAL A 3 6.54 16.58 34.74
N GLN A 4 7.01 15.82 33.76
CA GLN A 4 8.01 16.32 32.80
C GLN A 4 7.38 17.25 31.75
N MET A 5 6.13 17.02 31.34
CA MET A 5 5.42 17.92 30.41
C MET A 5 5.16 19.32 30.99
N GLN A 6 5.19 19.47 32.33
CA GLN A 6 5.04 20.76 33.01
C GLN A 6 6.36 21.57 33.05
N GLY A 7 7.52 20.92 32.92
CA GLY A 7 8.83 21.57 33.03
C GLY A 7 9.39 22.17 31.74
N VAL A 8 8.73 21.96 30.60
CA VAL A 8 9.26 22.29 29.25
C VAL A 8 9.07 23.78 28.87
N GLY A 9 8.45 24.59 29.73
CA GLY A 9 8.22 26.03 29.48
C GLY A 9 9.09 27.00 30.29
N HIS A 10 10.03 26.51 31.10
CA HIS A 10 10.86 27.35 31.99
C HIS A 10 12.32 27.52 31.53
N ASN A 11 12.77 26.77 30.52
CA ASN A 11 14.09 26.88 29.92
C ASN A 11 13.96 27.26 28.43
N ASP A 12 14.99 27.88 27.84
CA ASP A 12 15.02 28.33 26.44
C ASP A 12 14.99 27.17 25.39
N GLU A 13 14.99 25.92 25.82
CA GLU A 13 14.85 24.76 24.94
C GLU A 13 13.39 24.51 24.57
N LYS A 14 13.04 24.86 23.32
CA LYS A 14 11.73 24.54 22.74
C LYS A 14 11.69 23.07 22.34
N VAL A 15 11.02 22.24 23.14
CA VAL A 15 10.77 20.83 22.81
C VAL A 15 9.34 20.67 22.27
N LEU A 16 9.20 20.03 21.10
CA LEU A 16 7.90 19.63 20.54
C LEU A 16 7.63 18.17 20.87
N VAL A 17 6.46 17.88 21.46
CA VAL A 17 6.02 16.52 21.78
C VAL A 17 4.93 16.11 20.81
N LEU A 18 5.16 15.02 20.07
CA LEU A 18 4.18 14.40 19.18
C LEU A 18 3.75 13.05 19.75
N ALA A 19 2.44 12.78 19.72
CA ALA A 19 1.85 11.52 20.13
C ALA A 19 0.81 11.07 19.10
N ALA A 20 0.70 9.76 18.88
CA ALA A 20 -0.29 9.16 17.98
C ALA A 20 -1.10 8.09 18.75
N THR A 21 -2.41 8.05 18.53
CA THR A 21 -3.29 7.04 19.13
C THR A 21 -4.45 6.69 18.21
N ASN A 22 -4.82 5.42 18.17
CA ASN A 22 -6.04 4.94 17.49
C ASN A 22 -7.24 4.85 18.45
N THR A 23 -7.07 5.17 19.74
CA THR A 23 -8.12 5.05 20.76
C THR A 23 -8.19 6.33 21.62
N PRO A 24 -8.44 7.51 21.03
CA PRO A 24 -8.36 8.79 21.75
C PRO A 24 -9.40 8.92 22.88
N TYR A 25 -10.51 8.19 22.78
CA TYR A 25 -11.56 8.10 23.80
C TYR A 25 -11.13 7.32 25.06
N ALA A 26 -10.07 6.50 24.99
CA ALA A 26 -9.53 5.79 26.14
C ALA A 26 -8.52 6.63 26.95
N LEU A 27 -8.12 7.80 26.44
CA LEU A 27 -7.21 8.69 27.16
C LEU A 27 -7.93 9.36 28.33
N ASP A 28 -7.29 9.34 29.49
CA ASP A 28 -7.79 10.05 30.66
C ASP A 28 -7.81 11.58 30.42
N GLN A 29 -8.60 12.28 31.24
CA GLN A 29 -8.74 13.72 31.12
C GLN A 29 -7.43 14.47 31.40
N ALA A 30 -6.56 13.92 32.27
CA ALA A 30 -5.34 14.57 32.72
C ALA A 30 -4.28 14.66 31.61
N ILE A 31 -4.15 13.60 30.81
CA ILE A 31 -3.28 13.51 29.64
C ILE A 31 -3.88 14.33 28.50
N ARG A 32 -5.19 14.19 28.24
CA ARG A 32 -5.87 14.96 27.18
C ARG A 32 -5.63 16.46 27.31
N ARG A 33 -5.75 17.00 28.51
CA ARG A 33 -5.54 18.44 28.80
C ARG A 33 -4.10 18.93 28.59
N ARG A 34 -3.12 18.04 28.45
CA ARG A 34 -1.70 18.41 28.22
C ARG A 34 -1.29 18.33 26.75
N PHE A 35 -2.15 17.76 25.90
CA PHE A 35 -2.04 17.85 24.45
C PHE A 35 -3.04 18.89 23.98
N ASP A 36 -2.56 20.14 23.91
CA ASP A 36 -3.36 21.31 23.56
C ASP A 36 -3.87 21.18 22.11
N LYS A 37 -2.97 20.83 21.18
CA LYS A 37 -3.28 20.60 19.77
C LYS A 37 -3.66 19.14 19.52
N ARG A 38 -4.83 18.90 18.94
CA ARG A 38 -5.34 17.56 18.59
C ARG A 38 -5.82 17.55 17.15
N ILE A 39 -5.06 16.89 16.27
CA ILE A 39 -5.34 16.82 14.84
C ILE A 39 -5.92 15.45 14.53
N TYR A 40 -7.13 15.44 13.96
CA TYR A 40 -7.72 14.22 13.42
C TYR A 40 -7.13 13.92 12.04
N ILE A 41 -6.65 12.69 11.86
CA ILE A 41 -6.14 12.21 10.57
C ILE A 41 -7.21 11.28 9.96
N PRO A 42 -7.98 11.74 8.95
CA PRO A 42 -8.99 10.92 8.32
C PRO A 42 -8.38 9.86 7.40
N LEU A 43 -9.22 8.95 6.90
CA LEU A 43 -8.85 8.06 5.81
C LEU A 43 -8.47 8.88 4.55
N PRO A 44 -7.54 8.38 3.72
CA PRO A 44 -7.11 9.08 2.51
C PRO A 44 -8.27 9.23 1.52
N ASP A 45 -8.36 10.39 0.88
CA ASP A 45 -9.28 10.63 -0.22
C ASP A 45 -8.86 9.90 -1.51
N VAL A 46 -9.62 10.06 -2.59
CA VAL A 46 -9.33 9.40 -3.89
C VAL A 46 -7.95 9.81 -4.42
N LYS A 47 -7.59 11.10 -4.38
CA LYS A 47 -6.31 11.59 -4.91
C LYS A 47 -5.13 11.11 -4.07
N ALA A 48 -5.29 11.10 -2.75
CA ALA A 48 -4.32 10.55 -1.82
C ALA A 48 -4.11 9.06 -2.09
N ARG A 49 -5.18 8.25 -2.20
CA ARG A 49 -5.05 6.81 -2.53
C ARG A 49 -4.38 6.60 -3.89
N GLN A 50 -4.73 7.39 -4.90
CA GLN A 50 -4.10 7.35 -6.21
C GLN A 50 -2.57 7.58 -6.10
N HIS A 51 -2.17 8.60 -5.35
CA HIS A 51 -0.76 8.89 -5.09
C HIS A 51 -0.09 7.76 -4.31
N MET A 52 -0.74 7.22 -3.28
CA MET A 52 -0.22 6.09 -2.49
C MET A 52 0.04 4.85 -3.34
N PHE A 53 -0.85 4.52 -4.28
CA PHE A 53 -0.61 3.42 -5.22
C PHE A 53 0.66 3.63 -6.04
N LYS A 54 0.90 4.84 -6.55
CA LYS A 54 2.12 5.16 -7.31
C LYS A 54 3.37 5.07 -6.43
N VAL A 55 3.32 5.65 -5.22
CA VAL A 55 4.44 5.64 -4.27
C VAL A 55 4.80 4.21 -3.86
N HIS A 56 3.81 3.38 -3.54
CA HIS A 56 4.07 1.99 -3.12
C HIS A 56 4.51 1.09 -4.27
N LEU A 57 4.09 1.38 -5.51
CA LEU A 57 4.55 0.63 -6.68
C LEU A 57 6.01 0.97 -7.04
N GLY A 58 6.41 2.23 -6.81
CA GLY A 58 7.77 2.71 -7.02
C GLY A 58 8.24 2.53 -8.47
N ASP A 59 9.49 2.10 -8.63
CA ASP A 59 10.10 1.86 -9.94
C ASP A 59 9.83 0.45 -10.50
N THR A 60 8.92 -0.30 -9.87
CA THR A 60 8.61 -1.68 -10.32
C THR A 60 8.01 -1.65 -11.73
N PRO A 61 8.52 -2.44 -12.69
CA PRO A 61 7.99 -2.44 -14.05
C PRO A 61 6.49 -2.74 -14.09
N HIS A 62 5.71 -1.82 -14.66
CA HIS A 62 4.27 -1.91 -14.79
C HIS A 62 3.78 -1.34 -16.11
N ASN A 63 2.60 -1.78 -16.57
CA ASN A 63 1.93 -1.23 -17.76
C ASN A 63 0.70 -0.35 -17.43
N LEU A 64 0.59 0.09 -16.17
CA LEU A 64 -0.48 0.97 -15.71
C LEU A 64 -0.30 2.40 -16.21
N ASN A 65 -1.41 3.03 -16.61
CA ASN A 65 -1.49 4.46 -16.92
C ASN A 65 -2.19 5.26 -15.80
N GLU A 66 -2.27 6.58 -15.96
CA GLU A 66 -2.90 7.48 -14.99
C GLU A 66 -4.36 7.12 -14.68
N ALA A 67 -5.13 6.71 -15.70
CA ALA A 67 -6.53 6.33 -15.56
C ALA A 67 -6.68 4.98 -14.81
N ASP A 68 -5.70 4.09 -14.91
CA ASP A 68 -5.67 2.86 -14.12
C ASP A 68 -5.47 3.17 -12.63
N PHE A 69 -4.55 4.09 -12.28
CA PHE A 69 -4.38 4.51 -10.88
C PHE A 69 -5.63 5.18 -10.32
N GLU A 70 -6.28 6.04 -11.10
CA GLU A 70 -7.55 6.66 -10.72
C GLU A 70 -8.65 5.60 -10.51
N TYR A 71 -8.71 4.60 -11.38
CA TYR A 71 -9.64 3.47 -11.24
C TYR A 71 -9.39 2.69 -9.95
N LEU A 72 -8.13 2.37 -9.63
CA LEU A 72 -7.74 1.67 -8.40
C LEU A 72 -8.14 2.49 -7.17
N ALA A 73 -7.86 3.79 -7.17
CA ALA A 73 -8.21 4.69 -6.07
C ALA A 73 -9.71 4.77 -5.79
N ARG A 74 -10.54 4.74 -6.85
CA ARG A 74 -12.01 4.71 -6.72
C ARG A 74 -12.51 3.37 -6.18
N ARG A 75 -11.88 2.26 -6.57
CA ARG A 75 -12.23 0.92 -6.08
C ARG A 75 -11.85 0.65 -4.64
N THR A 76 -10.93 1.42 -4.07
CA THR A 76 -10.45 1.26 -2.70
C THR A 76 -11.03 2.30 -1.74
N GLU A 77 -12.28 2.70 -1.94
CA GLU A 77 -12.98 3.53 -0.96
C GLU A 77 -13.00 2.85 0.42
N GLY A 78 -12.66 3.62 1.46
CA GLY A 78 -12.53 3.13 2.84
C GLY A 78 -11.20 2.46 3.17
N PHE A 79 -10.29 2.29 2.20
CA PHE A 79 -8.95 1.75 2.49
C PHE A 79 -8.13 2.76 3.28
N SER A 80 -7.49 2.27 4.34
CA SER A 80 -6.42 2.99 5.03
C SER A 80 -5.12 2.99 4.20
N GLY A 81 -4.15 3.80 4.61
CA GLY A 81 -2.82 3.76 4.01
C GLY A 81 -2.16 2.38 4.10
N SER A 82 -2.36 1.69 5.22
CA SER A 82 -1.88 0.33 5.43
C SER A 82 -2.55 -0.67 4.48
N ASP A 83 -3.86 -0.53 4.22
CA ASP A 83 -4.58 -1.40 3.29
C ASP A 83 -4.04 -1.26 1.86
N VAL A 84 -3.79 -0.02 1.41
CA VAL A 84 -3.18 0.23 0.09
C VAL A 84 -1.77 -0.36 0.02
N ALA A 85 -0.95 -0.18 1.06
CA ALA A 85 0.40 -0.75 1.10
C ALA A 85 0.39 -2.28 1.03
N VAL A 86 -0.52 -2.94 1.76
CA VAL A 86 -0.69 -4.41 1.73
C VAL A 86 -1.21 -4.86 0.37
N CYS A 87 -2.16 -4.14 -0.24
CA CYS A 87 -2.62 -4.40 -1.61
C CYS A 87 -1.46 -4.39 -2.61
N VAL A 88 -0.65 -3.33 -2.62
CA VAL A 88 0.47 -3.23 -3.56
C VAL A 88 1.50 -4.31 -3.29
N LYS A 89 1.83 -4.56 -2.02
CA LYS A 89 2.76 -5.64 -1.63
C LYS A 89 2.32 -7.00 -2.16
N ASP A 90 1.03 -7.32 -2.08
CA ASP A 90 0.49 -8.57 -2.62
C ASP A 90 0.59 -8.65 -4.14
N VAL A 91 0.39 -7.52 -4.84
CA VAL A 91 0.50 -7.41 -6.30
C VAL A 91 1.95 -7.54 -6.78
N LEU A 92 2.93 -7.06 -6.01
CA LEU A 92 4.36 -7.21 -6.35
C LEU A 92 4.79 -8.68 -6.48
N PHE A 93 4.06 -9.62 -5.85
CA PHE A 93 4.30 -11.06 -6.00
C PHE A 93 3.57 -11.71 -7.18
N GLU A 94 2.64 -11.03 -7.85
CA GLU A 94 1.90 -11.60 -8.99
C GLU A 94 2.80 -11.92 -10.20
N PRO A 95 3.75 -11.06 -10.61
CA PRO A 95 4.73 -11.42 -11.65
C PRO A 95 5.55 -12.68 -11.32
N VAL A 96 5.93 -12.83 -10.04
CA VAL A 96 6.69 -14.00 -9.58
C VAL A 96 5.83 -15.26 -9.68
N ARG A 97 4.59 -15.22 -9.18
CA ARG A 97 3.63 -16.34 -9.29
C ARG A 97 3.39 -16.72 -10.75
N LYS A 98 3.15 -15.74 -11.62
CA LYS A 98 2.99 -15.97 -13.07
C LYS A 98 4.20 -16.64 -13.70
N THR A 99 5.41 -16.27 -13.28
CA THR A 99 6.65 -16.84 -13.81
C THR A 99 6.86 -18.27 -13.32
N GLN A 100 6.50 -18.56 -12.06
CA GLN A 100 6.57 -19.90 -11.48
C GLN A 100 5.55 -20.86 -12.10
N ASP A 101 4.33 -20.39 -12.35
CA ASP A 101 3.23 -21.18 -12.90
C ASP A 101 3.26 -21.26 -14.44
N ALA A 102 4.18 -20.55 -15.11
CA ALA A 102 4.26 -20.51 -16.56
C ALA A 102 4.76 -21.84 -17.15
N MET A 103 4.03 -22.33 -18.15
CA MET A 103 4.40 -23.51 -18.95
C MET A 103 5.03 -23.15 -20.30
N PHE A 104 4.99 -21.88 -20.67
CA PHE A 104 5.51 -21.38 -21.94
C PHE A 104 6.32 -20.12 -21.71
N PHE A 105 7.48 -20.05 -22.36
CA PHE A 105 8.33 -18.87 -22.40
C PHE A 105 8.71 -18.57 -23.84
N PHE A 106 8.91 -17.30 -24.15
CA PHE A 106 9.55 -16.90 -25.39
C PHE A 106 10.90 -16.26 -25.07
N LYS A 107 11.82 -16.38 -26.03
CA LYS A 107 13.15 -15.78 -25.94
C LYS A 107 13.12 -14.43 -26.66
N SER A 108 13.42 -13.35 -25.93
CA SER A 108 13.61 -12.03 -26.52
C SER A 108 14.90 -11.96 -27.35
N ALA A 109 15.02 -10.97 -28.23
CA ALA A 109 16.22 -10.71 -29.03
C ALA A 109 17.48 -10.57 -28.15
N ASP A 110 17.31 -10.03 -26.93
CA ASP A 110 18.39 -9.82 -25.95
C ASP A 110 18.83 -11.10 -25.22
N GLY A 111 18.21 -12.25 -25.53
CA GLY A 111 18.53 -13.54 -24.92
C GLY A 111 17.83 -13.83 -23.60
N THR A 112 16.95 -12.93 -23.16
CA THR A 112 16.10 -13.04 -21.95
C THR A 112 14.87 -13.90 -22.21
N TRP A 113 14.43 -14.65 -21.20
CA TRP A 113 13.22 -15.46 -21.21
C TRP A 113 12.10 -14.77 -20.44
N ILE A 114 10.95 -14.64 -21.09
CA ILE A 114 9.77 -13.99 -20.51
C ILE A 114 8.59 -14.98 -20.61
N PRO A 115 7.82 -15.19 -19.53
CA PRO A 115 6.67 -16.09 -19.56
C PRO A 115 5.60 -15.56 -20.52
N CYS A 116 5.01 -16.45 -21.31
CA CYS A 116 3.99 -16.09 -22.30
C CYS A 116 2.84 -17.10 -22.36
N GLY A 117 1.78 -16.74 -23.08
CA GLY A 117 0.69 -17.66 -23.39
C GLY A 117 1.05 -18.63 -24.53
N PRO A 118 0.30 -19.75 -24.67
CA PRO A 118 0.56 -20.77 -25.70
C PRO A 118 0.32 -20.28 -27.14
N LYS A 119 -0.43 -19.18 -27.31
CA LYS A 119 -0.81 -18.63 -28.63
C LYS A 119 0.17 -17.57 -29.15
N GLN A 120 1.20 -17.23 -28.38
CA GLN A 120 2.15 -16.19 -28.77
C GLN A 120 3.17 -16.75 -29.77
N SER A 121 3.50 -15.98 -30.82
CA SER A 121 4.53 -16.36 -31.78
C SER A 121 5.89 -16.49 -31.07
N GLY A 122 6.58 -17.61 -31.27
CA GLY A 122 7.84 -17.92 -30.58
C GLY A 122 7.69 -18.47 -29.16
N ALA A 123 6.48 -18.85 -28.73
CA ALA A 123 6.26 -19.55 -27.48
C ALA A 123 6.88 -20.95 -27.53
N ILE A 124 7.77 -21.23 -26.56
CA ILE A 124 8.40 -22.53 -26.36
C ILE A 124 7.83 -23.11 -25.08
N GLN A 125 7.36 -24.36 -25.15
CA GLN A 125 6.89 -25.09 -23.98
C GLN A 125 8.10 -25.49 -23.13
N ILE A 126 8.32 -24.77 -22.03
CA ILE A 126 9.42 -24.97 -21.10
C ILE A 126 9.01 -24.37 -19.74
N THR A 127 9.43 -24.98 -18.64
CA THR A 127 9.14 -24.45 -17.30
C THR A 127 10.30 -23.62 -16.76
N MET A 128 10.05 -22.86 -15.69
CA MET A 128 11.11 -22.16 -14.96
C MET A 128 12.19 -23.13 -14.43
N GLN A 129 11.80 -24.34 -14.00
CA GLN A 129 12.71 -25.36 -13.48
C GLN A 129 13.64 -25.88 -14.57
N ASP A 130 13.09 -26.20 -15.75
CA ASP A 130 13.89 -26.65 -16.90
C ASP A 130 14.88 -25.58 -17.36
N LEU A 131 14.49 -24.30 -17.31
CA LEU A 131 15.39 -23.18 -17.60
C LEU A 131 16.48 -23.04 -16.54
N ALA A 132 16.16 -23.29 -15.27
CA ALA A 132 17.12 -23.24 -14.18
C ALA A 132 18.16 -24.39 -14.26
N GLU A 133 17.74 -25.60 -14.59
CA GLU A 133 18.64 -26.75 -14.82
C GLU A 133 19.63 -26.49 -15.96
N LYS A 134 19.21 -25.72 -16.97
CA LYS A 134 20.06 -25.28 -18.10
C LYS A 134 20.97 -24.10 -17.75
N GLY A 135 21.00 -23.64 -16.49
CA GLY A 135 21.78 -22.49 -16.05
C GLY A 135 21.27 -21.15 -16.60
N LEU A 136 20.00 -21.06 -17.01
CA LEU A 136 19.40 -19.86 -17.60
C LEU A 136 18.48 -19.10 -16.63
N ALA A 137 18.50 -19.45 -15.34
CA ALA A 137 17.64 -18.84 -14.32
C ALA A 137 17.82 -17.31 -14.23
N GLU A 138 19.05 -16.81 -14.32
CA GLU A 138 19.36 -15.36 -14.26
C GLU A 138 18.83 -14.59 -15.47
N LYS A 139 18.51 -15.29 -16.57
CA LYS A 139 17.97 -14.67 -17.78
C LYS A 139 16.45 -14.66 -17.81
N ILE A 140 15.78 -15.07 -16.73
CA ILE A 140 14.32 -15.03 -16.64
C ILE A 140 13.90 -13.67 -16.12
N VAL A 141 13.05 -12.97 -16.89
CA VAL A 141 12.48 -11.68 -16.48
C VAL A 141 10.97 -11.84 -16.30
N PRO A 142 10.45 -11.54 -15.09
CA PRO A 142 9.01 -11.53 -14.85
C PRO A 142 8.28 -10.51 -15.72
N PRO A 143 7.00 -10.77 -16.06
CA PRO A 143 6.21 -9.81 -16.82
C PRO A 143 5.92 -8.57 -15.98
N PRO A 144 5.76 -7.38 -16.59
CA PRO A 144 5.39 -6.18 -15.85
C PRO A 144 4.01 -6.35 -15.19
N ILE A 145 3.81 -5.66 -14.07
CA ILE A 145 2.55 -5.65 -13.35
C ILE A 145 1.47 -5.02 -14.21
N SER A 146 0.29 -5.65 -14.23
CA SER A 146 -0.88 -5.15 -14.96
C SER A 146 -2.08 -4.90 -14.07
N ARG A 147 -3.04 -4.14 -14.58
CA ARG A 147 -4.31 -3.86 -13.89
C ARG A 147 -5.04 -5.13 -13.44
N THR A 148 -4.98 -6.18 -14.24
CA THR A 148 -5.59 -7.48 -13.91
C THR A 148 -5.00 -8.12 -12.66
N ASP A 149 -3.73 -7.83 -12.32
CA ASP A 149 -3.10 -8.30 -11.09
C ASP A 149 -3.69 -7.60 -9.86
N PHE A 150 -3.91 -6.29 -9.98
CA PHE A 150 -4.64 -5.53 -8.96
C PHE A 150 -6.07 -6.02 -8.81
N GLU A 151 -6.79 -6.30 -9.89
CA GLU A 151 -8.17 -6.80 -9.81
C GLU A 151 -8.27 -8.14 -9.08
N LYS A 152 -7.31 -9.05 -9.30
CA LYS A 152 -7.22 -10.32 -8.56
C LYS A 152 -6.99 -10.11 -7.08
N VAL A 153 -6.06 -9.23 -6.71
CA VAL A 153 -5.74 -8.95 -5.30
C VAL A 153 -6.90 -8.23 -4.61
N LEU A 154 -7.50 -7.24 -5.27
CA LEU A 154 -8.64 -6.49 -4.74
C LEU A 154 -9.91 -7.35 -4.61
N ALA A 155 -10.05 -8.45 -5.35
CA ALA A 155 -11.18 -9.36 -5.20
C ALA A 155 -11.20 -10.08 -3.85
N ARG A 156 -10.03 -10.25 -3.20
CA ARG A 156 -9.89 -10.95 -1.91
C ARG A 156 -9.66 -10.03 -0.72
N GLN A 157 -9.34 -8.75 -0.94
CA GLN A 157 -9.06 -7.80 0.12
C GLN A 157 -10.32 -7.03 0.56
N ARG A 158 -10.37 -6.68 1.85
CA ARG A 158 -11.42 -5.86 2.45
C ARG A 158 -10.78 -4.71 3.25
N PRO A 159 -11.44 -3.55 3.37
CA PRO A 159 -10.97 -2.47 4.23
C PRO A 159 -10.83 -2.94 5.68
N THR A 160 -9.77 -2.51 6.36
CA THR A 160 -9.58 -2.85 7.78
C THR A 160 -10.36 -1.91 8.71
N VAL A 161 -10.70 -0.71 8.25
CA VAL A 161 -11.43 0.29 9.04
C VAL A 161 -12.92 0.22 8.70
N SER A 162 -13.76 0.05 9.73
CA SER A 162 -15.22 0.01 9.56
C SER A 162 -15.85 1.40 9.63
N LYS A 163 -17.07 1.54 9.10
CA LYS A 163 -17.83 2.80 9.20
C LYS A 163 -18.14 3.17 10.67
N SER A 164 -18.45 2.17 11.50
CA SER A 164 -18.70 2.39 12.93
C SER A 164 -17.47 2.93 13.66
N ASP A 165 -16.26 2.51 13.27
CA ASP A 165 -15.03 3.05 13.86
C ASP A 165 -14.90 4.54 13.50
N LEU A 166 -15.12 4.89 12.24
CA LEU A 166 -15.06 6.28 11.76
C LEU A 166 -16.06 7.18 12.51
N GLU A 167 -17.30 6.72 12.71
CA GLU A 167 -18.31 7.49 13.45
C GLU A 167 -17.90 7.78 14.90
N VAL A 168 -17.21 6.83 15.56
CA VAL A 168 -16.66 7.05 16.91
C VAL A 168 -15.58 8.13 16.87
N HIS A 169 -14.66 8.07 15.89
CA HIS A 169 -13.60 9.05 15.73
C HIS A 169 -14.13 10.45 15.39
N GLU A 170 -15.11 10.55 14.48
CA GLU A 170 -15.74 11.81 14.10
C GLU A 170 -16.45 12.46 15.27
N ARG A 171 -17.21 11.69 16.05
CA ARG A 171 -17.89 12.19 17.26
C ARG A 171 -16.89 12.69 18.29
N PHE A 172 -15.83 11.92 18.57
CA PHE A 172 -14.77 12.37 19.48
C PHE A 172 -14.11 13.67 18.99
N THR A 173 -13.89 13.79 17.68
CA THR A 173 -13.29 14.98 17.07
C THR A 173 -14.21 16.19 17.17
N LYS A 174 -15.53 16.02 16.98
CA LYS A 174 -16.51 17.10 17.16
C LYS A 174 -16.60 17.58 18.62
N GLU A 175 -16.41 16.68 19.59
CA GLU A 175 -16.49 17.00 21.02
C GLU A 175 -15.19 17.59 21.59
N PHE A 176 -14.03 17.12 21.13
CA PHE A 176 -12.73 17.41 21.77
C PHE A 176 -11.60 17.78 20.82
N GLY A 177 -11.82 17.78 19.50
CA GLY A 177 -10.84 18.22 18.51
C GLY A 177 -10.67 19.73 18.53
N GLU A 178 -9.49 20.21 18.12
CA GLU A 178 -9.35 21.58 17.66
C GLU A 178 -9.50 21.56 16.14
N GLU A 179 -10.30 22.47 15.57
CA GLU A 179 -10.16 22.78 14.14
C GLU A 179 -8.71 23.25 13.93
N GLY A 180 -8.06 22.66 12.93
CA GLY A 180 -6.65 22.96 12.60
C GLY A 180 -6.43 24.44 12.31
#